data_AF-A0A8I6YZN4-F1
#
_entry.id   AF-A0A8I6YZN4-F1
#
_cell.length_a   1.000
_cell.length_b   1.000
_cell.length_c   1.000
_cell.angle_alpha   90.00
_cell.angle_beta   90.00
_cell.angle_gamma   90.00
#
_symmetry.space_group_name_H-M   'P 1'
#
loop_
_entity.id
_entity.type
_entity.pdbx_description
1 polymer ?
#
loop_
_entity_poly.entity_id
_entity_poly.type
_entity_poly.pdbx_seq_one_letter_code
_entity_poly.pdbx_strand_id
1 'polypeptide(L)'
;MEQEVLENEEPKSVAAVVAGILTKECPSSRFLQNVGLQSTSKKKFNRSASALDAHVQELEYRLEKERQAAELMREELVEAKKKSEEADAARAAEYQLLLKRVEDTDARAKASDAKFARLIDLFEGKIA
;
A
#
# COMPACT_ATOMS: atom_id res chain seq x y z
N MET A 1 55.35 -45.72 45.00
CA MET A 1 54.10 -46.19 45.59
C MET A 1 53.77 -45.18 46.67
N GLU A 2 52.88 -44.24 46.35
CA GLU A 2 51.51 -44.18 46.93
C GLU A 2 51.59 -43.82 48.43
N GLN A 3 50.95 -42.81 48.98
CA GLN A 3 49.81 -41.97 48.59
C GLN A 3 49.78 -40.84 49.64
N GLU A 4 49.59 -39.58 49.26
CA GLU A 4 49.13 -38.57 50.22
C GLU A 4 47.77 -38.03 49.74
N VAL A 5 46.79 -38.39 50.55
CA VAL A 5 45.38 -38.01 50.49
C VAL A 5 45.28 -36.51 50.76
N LEU A 6 44.75 -35.75 49.80
CA LEU A 6 44.31 -34.39 50.06
C LEU A 6 42.82 -34.41 50.46
N GLU A 7 42.63 -33.84 51.63
CA GLU A 7 41.45 -33.83 52.47
C GLU A 7 40.28 -32.99 51.88
N ASN A 8 39.06 -33.48 52.12
CA ASN A 8 37.90 -32.72 52.59
C ASN A 8 37.56 -31.38 51.90
N GLU A 9 37.17 -31.39 50.61
CA GLU A 9 36.15 -30.42 50.17
C GLU A 9 34.77 -31.03 50.43
N GLU A 10 33.95 -30.40 51.26
CA GLU A 10 32.50 -30.69 51.32
C GLU A 10 31.97 -30.84 49.89
N PRO A 11 31.14 -31.86 49.59
CA PRO A 11 30.60 -32.01 48.25
C PRO A 11 29.87 -30.71 47.91
N LYS A 12 30.47 -29.91 47.01
CA LYS A 12 29.92 -28.64 46.58
C LYS A 12 28.47 -28.91 46.21
N SER A 13 27.56 -28.31 46.98
CA SER A 13 26.12 -28.45 46.75
C SER A 13 25.85 -28.25 45.27
N VAL A 14 24.95 -29.05 44.70
CA VAL A 14 24.57 -28.94 43.29
C VAL A 14 24.22 -27.48 42.95
N ALA A 15 23.63 -26.75 43.89
CA ALA A 15 23.36 -25.33 43.76
C ALA A 15 24.63 -24.46 43.60
N ALA A 16 25.70 -24.75 44.34
CA ALA A 16 26.97 -24.04 44.24
C ALA A 16 27.71 -24.34 42.94
N VAL A 17 27.65 -25.59 42.45
CA VAL A 17 28.22 -25.97 41.15
C VAL A 17 27.48 -25.28 40.01
N VAL A 18 26.14 -25.33 40.03
CA VAL A 18 25.31 -24.66 39.04
C VAL A 18 25.54 -23.14 39.08
N ALA A 19 25.59 -22.53 40.27
CA ALA A 19 25.89 -21.10 40.39
C ALA A 19 27.28 -20.74 39.83
N GLY A 20 28.28 -21.60 40.03
CA GLY A 20 29.62 -21.43 39.46
C GLY A 20 29.61 -21.42 37.93
N ILE A 21 28.92 -22.39 37.31
CA ILE A 21 28.79 -22.49 35.84
C ILE A 21 28.05 -21.26 35.29
N LEU A 22 26.94 -20.88 35.92
CA LEU A 22 26.11 -19.77 35.50
C LEU A 22 26.77 -18.39 35.66
N THR A 23 27.81 -18.26 36.49
CA THR A 23 28.48 -16.98 36.74
C THR A 23 29.87 -16.89 36.11
N LYS A 24 30.62 -18.00 36.06
CA LYS A 24 32.02 -18.01 35.60
C LYS A 24 32.20 -18.54 34.18
N GLU A 25 31.42 -19.54 33.78
CA GLU A 25 31.57 -20.22 32.49
C GLU A 25 30.57 -19.73 31.44
N CYS A 26 29.38 -19.29 31.88
CA CYS A 26 28.37 -18.66 31.03
C CYS A 26 27.98 -17.27 31.55
N PRO A 27 28.88 -16.28 31.47
CA PRO A 27 28.62 -14.92 31.99
C PRO A 27 27.43 -14.23 31.31
N SER A 28 26.98 -14.69 30.14
CA SER A 28 25.77 -14.22 29.46
C SER A 28 25.11 -15.37 28.70
N SER A 29 23.96 -15.83 29.18
CA SER A 29 23.16 -16.86 28.52
C SER A 29 21.85 -16.26 27.99
N ARG A 30 21.65 -16.37 26.67
CA ARG A 30 20.38 -15.96 26.02
C ARG A 30 19.18 -16.68 26.62
N PHE A 31 19.34 -17.95 26.95
CA PHE A 31 18.27 -18.74 27.56
C PHE A 31 17.85 -18.15 28.91
N LEU A 32 18.81 -17.87 29.81
CA LEU A 32 18.55 -17.30 31.13
C LEU A 32 17.98 -15.89 31.08
N GLN A 33 18.40 -15.12 30.09
CA GLN A 33 17.84 -13.80 29.80
C GLN A 33 16.37 -13.89 29.36
N ASN A 34 16.03 -14.87 28.52
CA ASN A 34 14.67 -15.08 28.06
C ASN A 34 13.74 -15.62 29.16
N VAL A 35 14.24 -16.50 30.03
CA VAL A 35 13.47 -17.04 31.16
C VAL A 35 13.48 -16.12 32.40
N GLY A 36 14.07 -14.93 32.30
CA GLY A 36 14.06 -13.92 33.36
C GLY A 36 14.97 -14.21 34.57
N LEU A 37 15.80 -15.25 34.49
CA LEU A 37 16.74 -15.65 35.54
C LEU A 37 18.06 -14.86 35.48
N GLN A 38 18.37 -14.25 34.35
CA GLN A 38 19.50 -13.35 34.19
C GLN A 38 19.02 -11.99 33.69
N SER A 39 19.40 -10.92 34.40
CA SER A 39 19.07 -9.56 33.99
C SER A 39 19.72 -9.25 32.64
N THR A 40 18.90 -9.02 31.60
CA THR A 40 19.40 -8.31 30.41
C THR A 40 19.77 -6.92 30.90
N SER A 41 20.94 -6.41 30.56
CA SER A 41 21.24 -5.01 30.88
C SER A 41 20.18 -4.17 30.18
N LYS A 42 19.18 -3.74 30.95
CA LYS A 42 18.09 -2.92 30.44
C LYS A 42 18.76 -1.64 29.97
N LYS A 43 18.99 -1.53 28.65
CA LYS A 43 19.26 -0.24 28.01
C LYS A 43 18.06 0.60 28.37
N LYS A 44 18.25 1.44 29.38
CA LYS A 44 17.19 2.20 30.04
C LYS A 44 16.46 2.98 28.95
N PHE A 45 15.22 2.60 28.66
CA PHE A 45 14.32 3.39 27.84
C PHE A 45 13.82 4.59 28.69
N ASN A 46 14.75 5.29 29.33
CA ASN A 46 14.49 6.43 30.18
C ASN A 46 14.43 7.67 29.28
N ARG A 47 13.42 7.74 28.41
CA ARG A 47 13.02 9.05 27.89
C ARG A 47 12.35 9.78 29.05
N SER A 48 12.80 10.99 29.35
CA SER A 48 12.13 11.84 30.35
C SER A 48 10.68 12.08 29.92
N ALA A 49 9.77 12.34 30.86
CA ALA A 49 8.38 12.68 30.55
C ALA A 49 8.30 13.83 29.52
N SER A 50 9.15 14.85 29.66
CA SER A 50 9.27 15.95 28.70
C SER A 50 9.70 15.50 27.29
N ALA A 51 10.60 14.51 27.16
CA ALA A 51 11.00 13.97 25.86
C ALA A 51 9.89 13.12 25.23
N LEU A 52 9.02 12.53 26.04
CA LEU A 52 7.83 11.82 25.55
C LEU A 52 6.78 12.83 25.07
N ASP A 53 6.51 13.87 25.85
CA ASP A 53 5.53 14.92 25.51
C ASP A 53 5.89 15.65 24.22
N ALA A 54 7.17 16.00 24.03
CA ALA A 54 7.64 16.63 22.80
C ALA A 54 7.43 15.72 21.56
N HIS A 55 7.65 14.41 21.73
CA HIS A 55 7.43 13.44 20.65
C HIS A 55 5.94 13.25 20.35
N VAL A 56 5.07 13.29 21.36
CA VAL A 56 3.61 13.27 21.15
C VAL A 56 3.17 14.49 20.35
N GLN A 57 3.61 15.69 20.73
CA GLN A 57 3.29 16.93 20.00
C GLN A 57 3.79 16.88 18.54
N GLU A 58 4.98 16.35 18.31
CA GLU A 58 5.51 16.17 16.96
C GLU A 58 4.63 15.21 16.13
N LEU A 59 4.20 14.09 16.71
CA LEU A 59 3.33 13.14 16.04
C LEU A 59 1.94 13.73 15.73
N GLU A 60 1.36 14.48 16.67
CA GLU A 60 0.08 15.17 16.48
C GLU A 60 0.17 16.20 15.35
N TYR A 61 1.25 16.98 15.31
CA TYR A 61 1.49 17.93 14.22
C TYR A 61 1.61 17.24 12.86
N ARG A 62 2.37 16.13 12.79
CA ARG A 62 2.52 15.35 11.55
C ARG A 62 1.19 14.75 11.10
N LEU A 63 0.40 14.21 12.03
CA LEU A 63 -0.91 13.66 11.75
C LEU A 63 -1.87 14.72 11.19
N GLU A 64 -1.89 15.90 11.78
CA GLU A 64 -2.75 16.99 11.32
C GLU A 64 -2.34 17.48 9.93
N LYS A 65 -1.04 17.61 9.68
CA LYS A 65 -0.51 17.94 8.35
C LYS A 65 -0.89 16.89 7.30
N GLU A 66 -0.81 15.61 7.65
CA GLU A 66 -1.18 14.51 6.76
C GLU A 66 -2.68 14.48 6.47
N ARG A 67 -3.52 14.74 7.49
CA ARG A 67 -4.98 14.86 7.30
C ARG A 67 -5.33 15.97 6.31
N GLN A 68 -4.74 17.14 6.44
CA GLN A 68 -4.96 18.26 5.53
C GLN A 68 -4.51 17.91 4.10
N ALA A 69 -3.35 17.27 3.94
CA ALA A 69 -2.89 16.82 2.63
C ALA A 69 -3.82 15.77 2.02
N ALA A 70 -4.33 14.83 2.83
CA ALA A 70 -5.27 13.81 2.37
C ALA A 70 -6.62 14.40 1.95
N GLU A 71 -7.10 15.43 2.66
CA GLU A 71 -8.32 16.15 2.32
C GLU A 71 -8.19 16.90 1.00
N LEU A 72 -7.09 17.63 0.80
CA LEU A 72 -6.79 18.28 -0.48
C LEU A 72 -6.72 17.29 -1.64
N MET A 73 -6.00 16.16 -1.49
CA MET A 73 -5.95 15.12 -2.52
C MET A 73 -7.34 14.55 -2.82
N ARG A 74 -8.19 14.39 -1.80
CA ARG A 74 -9.56 13.91 -1.98
C ARG A 74 -10.40 14.91 -2.77
N GLU A 75 -10.28 16.20 -2.48
CA GLU A 75 -10.95 17.27 -3.22
C GLU A 75 -10.50 17.30 -4.69
N GLU A 76 -9.19 17.24 -4.94
CA GLU A 76 -8.61 17.18 -6.29
C GLU A 76 -9.12 15.96 -7.07
N LEU A 77 -9.19 14.79 -6.43
CA LEU A 77 -9.74 13.58 -7.05
C LEU A 77 -11.22 13.71 -7.39
N VAL A 78 -12.02 14.33 -6.53
CA VAL A 78 -13.45 14.59 -6.80
C VAL A 78 -13.59 15.53 -7.99
N GLU A 79 -12.81 16.60 -8.04
CA GLU A 79 -12.84 17.56 -9.15
C GLU A 79 -12.37 16.91 -10.46
N ALA A 80 -11.28 16.15 -10.43
CA ALA A 80 -10.76 15.43 -11.59
C ALA A 80 -11.77 14.41 -12.12
N LYS A 81 -12.43 13.67 -11.23
CA LYS A 81 -13.48 12.71 -11.59
C LYS A 81 -14.64 13.42 -12.28
N LYS A 82 -15.12 14.54 -11.72
CA LYS A 82 -16.20 15.33 -12.31
C LYS A 82 -15.83 15.83 -13.71
N LYS A 83 -14.63 16.41 -13.87
CA LYS A 83 -14.15 16.87 -15.19
C LYS A 83 -14.05 15.73 -16.20
N SER A 84 -13.62 14.54 -15.76
CA SER A 84 -13.58 13.35 -16.63
C SER A 84 -14.97 12.92 -17.08
N GLU A 85 -15.93 12.87 -16.16
CA GLU A 85 -17.32 12.51 -16.47
C GLU A 85 -17.96 13.51 -17.44
N GLU A 86 -17.72 14.80 -17.25
CA GLU A 86 -18.18 15.85 -18.17
C GLU A 86 -17.54 15.73 -19.55
N ALA A 87 -16.22 15.46 -19.62
CA ALA A 87 -15.51 15.27 -20.89
C ALA A 87 -15.98 14.02 -21.64
N ASP A 88 -16.24 12.93 -20.94
CA ASP A 88 -16.76 11.70 -21.53
C ASP A 88 -18.20 11.89 -22.03
N ALA A 89 -19.04 12.62 -21.30
CA ALA A 89 -20.38 12.98 -21.74
C ALA A 89 -20.36 13.85 -23.01
N ALA A 90 -19.47 14.85 -23.07
CA ALA A 90 -19.29 15.69 -24.26
C ALA A 90 -18.83 14.85 -25.47
N ARG A 91 -17.84 13.97 -25.27
CA ARG A 91 -17.34 13.08 -26.32
C ARG A 91 -18.42 12.11 -26.82
N ALA A 92 -19.25 11.57 -25.92
CA ALA A 92 -20.35 10.70 -26.29
C ALA A 92 -21.40 11.42 -27.16
N ALA A 93 -21.72 12.67 -26.81
CA ALA A 93 -22.63 13.50 -27.59
C ALA A 93 -22.08 13.81 -29.00
N GLU A 94 -20.80 14.16 -29.10
CA GLU A 94 -20.12 14.36 -30.38
C GLU A 94 -20.14 13.09 -31.25
N TYR A 95 -19.87 11.93 -30.64
CA TYR A 95 -19.88 10.66 -31.35
C TYR A 95 -21.27 10.32 -31.91
N GLN A 96 -22.34 10.57 -31.14
CA GLN A 96 -23.71 10.37 -31.62
C GLN A 96 -24.05 11.29 -32.79
N LEU A 97 -23.62 12.55 -32.75
CA LEU A 97 -23.81 13.47 -33.88
C LEU A 97 -23.06 13.00 -35.13
N LEU A 98 -21.86 12.45 -34.95
CA LEU A 98 -21.06 11.92 -36.05
C LEU A 98 -21.73 10.70 -36.68
N LEU A 99 -22.24 9.77 -35.87
CA LEU A 99 -22.99 8.60 -36.33
C LEU A 99 -24.20 9.01 -37.16
N LYS A 100 -25.02 9.93 -36.65
CA LYS A 100 -26.18 10.45 -37.37
C LYS A 100 -25.79 11.07 -38.71
N ARG A 101 -24.69 11.85 -38.75
CA ARG A 101 -24.20 12.43 -40.00
C ARG A 101 -23.81 11.35 -41.00
N VAL A 102 -23.13 10.29 -40.55
CA VAL A 102 -22.75 9.16 -41.41
C VAL A 102 -24.00 8.48 -41.98
N GLU A 103 -24.99 8.19 -41.14
CA GLU A 103 -26.28 7.61 -41.56
C GLU A 103 -26.98 8.49 -42.60
N ASP A 104 -27.06 9.80 -42.35
CA ASP A 104 -27.66 10.77 -43.29
C ASP A 104 -26.90 10.80 -44.63
N THR A 105 -25.57 10.73 -44.61
CA THR A 105 -24.76 10.70 -45.83
C THR A 105 -24.92 9.40 -46.62
N ASP A 106 -25.02 8.26 -45.95
CA ASP A 106 -25.24 6.95 -46.58
C ASP A 106 -26.64 6.87 -47.18
N ALA A 107 -27.66 7.34 -46.46
CA ALA A 107 -29.03 7.43 -46.96
C ALA A 107 -29.11 8.32 -48.22
N ARG A 108 -28.38 9.45 -48.22
CA ARG A 108 -28.29 10.34 -49.39
C ARG A 108 -27.60 9.67 -50.57
N ALA A 109 -26.51 8.93 -50.33
CA ALA A 109 -25.81 8.18 -51.38
C ALA A 109 -26.74 7.14 -52.01
N LYS A 110 -27.39 6.30 -51.19
CA LYS A 110 -28.37 5.30 -51.67
C LYS A 110 -29.53 5.91 -52.45
N ALA A 111 -30.07 7.04 -51.98
CA ALA A 111 -31.13 7.74 -52.68
C ALA A 111 -30.65 8.33 -54.03
N SER A 112 -29.40 8.78 -54.10
CA SER A 112 -28.78 9.25 -55.34
C SER A 112 -28.60 8.09 -56.32
N ASP A 113 -28.03 6.97 -55.86
CA ASP A 113 -27.79 5.78 -56.68
C ASP A 113 -29.10 5.22 -57.24
N ALA A 114 -30.16 5.16 -56.43
CA ALA A 114 -31.48 4.73 -56.89
C ALA A 114 -32.07 5.65 -57.97
N LYS A 115 -31.85 6.97 -57.87
CA LYS A 115 -32.27 7.93 -58.92
C LYS A 115 -31.48 7.73 -60.21
N PHE A 116 -30.17 7.50 -60.11
CA PHE A 116 -29.34 7.21 -61.27
C PHE A 116 -29.75 5.91 -61.96
N ALA A 117 -29.98 4.84 -61.19
CA ALA A 117 -30.47 3.57 -61.74
C ALA A 117 -31.79 3.76 -62.51
N ARG A 118 -32.75 4.48 -61.92
CA ARG A 118 -34.03 4.80 -62.60
C ARG A 118 -33.84 5.60 -63.88
N LEU A 119 -32.90 6.54 -63.90
CA LEU A 119 -32.60 7.34 -65.08
C LEU A 119 -31.99 6.48 -66.20
N ILE A 120 -31.09 5.56 -65.86
CA ILE A 120 -30.55 4.58 -66.83
C ILE A 120 -31.66 3.71 -67.41
N ASP A 121 -32.54 3.16 -66.57
CA ASP A 121 -33.64 2.31 -67.05
C ASP A 121 -34.60 3.07 -68.00
N LEU A 122 -34.80 4.38 -67.80
CA LEU A 122 -35.57 5.24 -68.71
C LEU A 122 -34.85 5.41 -70.06
N PHE A 123 -33.54 5.64 -70.06
CA PHE A 123 -32.74 5.75 -71.29
C PHE A 123 -32.69 4.43 -72.07
N GLU A 124 -32.68 3.30 -71.37
CA GLU A 124 -32.70 1.97 -71.95
C GLU A 124 -34.12 1.52 -72.37
N GLY A 125 -35.15 2.34 -72.12
CA GLY A 125 -36.55 2.05 -72.49
C GLY A 125 -37.21 0.93 -71.66
N LYS A 126 -36.64 0.58 -70.51
CA LYS A 126 -37.15 -0.48 -69.62
C LYS A 126 -38.37 -0.03 -68.80
N ILE A 127 -38.56 1.28 -68.65
CA ILE A 127 -39.69 1.89 -67.95
C ILE A 127 -40.14 3.14 -68.70
N ALA A 128 -41.46 3.36 -68.76
CA ALA A 128 -42.14 4.42 -69.52
C ALA A 128 -42.58 5.59 -68.63
#